data_AF-A0A841PQ02-F1
#
_entry.id   AF-A0A841PQ02-F1
#
_cell.length_a   1.000
_cell.length_b   1.000
_cell.length_c   1.000
_cell.angle_alpha   90.00
_cell.angle_beta   90.00
_cell.angle_gamma   90.00
#
_symmetry.space_group_name_H-M   'P 1'
#
loop_
_entity.id
_entity.type
_entity.pdbx_description
1 polymer ?
#
loop_
_entity_poly.entity_id
_entity_poly.type
_entity_poly.pdbx_seq_one_letter_code
_entity_poly.pdbx_strand_id
1 'polypeptide(L)'
;MAESLRREIGKDGIRVTVIEPGAVSTEFTANMRDDVRLAVEQRLGEMEQLESEDIAAAMLDAVSQPPRVNVNILTLYPTQQA
;
A
#
# COMPACT_ATOMS: atom_id res chain seq x y z
N MET A 1 13.96 -5.25 -4.31
CA MET A 1 14.04 -6.42 -3.40
C MET A 1 12.92 -7.43 -3.66
N ALA A 2 11.64 -7.03 -3.63
CA ALA A 2 10.52 -7.94 -3.87
C ALA A 2 10.55 -8.64 -5.25
N GLU A 3 10.96 -7.95 -6.31
CA GLU A 3 11.10 -8.55 -7.65
C GLU A 3 12.13 -9.70 -7.69
N SER A 4 13.26 -9.56 -7.00
CA SER A 4 14.26 -10.62 -6.90
C SER A 4 13.69 -11.82 -6.13
N LEU A 5 13.04 -11.58 -4.99
CA LEU A 5 12.42 -12.63 -4.19
C LEU A 5 11.38 -13.41 -5.01
N ARG A 6 10.49 -12.70 -5.72
CA ARG A 6 9.49 -13.29 -6.61
C ARG A 6 10.10 -14.26 -7.62
N ARG A 7 11.25 -13.90 -8.20
CA ARG A 7 11.97 -14.75 -9.16
C ARG A 7 12.61 -15.98 -8.50
N GLU A 8 13.11 -15.84 -7.27
CA GLU A 8 13.78 -16.91 -6.54
C GLU A 8 12.81 -18.00 -6.08
N ILE A 9 11.63 -17.62 -5.57
CA ILE A 9 10.69 -18.54 -4.92
C ILE A 9 9.42 -18.85 -5.73
N GLY A 10 9.23 -18.19 -6.88
CA GLY A 10 8.04 -18.38 -7.71
C GLY A 10 7.88 -19.81 -8.24
N LYS A 11 9.00 -20.53 -8.45
CA LYS A 11 9.01 -21.95 -8.84
C LYS A 11 8.41 -22.88 -7.78
N ASP A 12 8.40 -22.43 -6.52
CA ASP A 12 7.84 -23.17 -5.38
C ASP A 12 6.35 -22.85 -5.18
N GLY A 13 5.75 -22.08 -6.11
CA GLY A 13 4.34 -21.67 -6.06
C GLY A 13 4.07 -20.52 -5.08
N ILE A 14 5.11 -19.90 -4.51
CA ILE A 14 4.96 -18.78 -3.59
C ILE A 14 4.79 -17.48 -4.39
N ARG A 15 3.75 -16.73 -4.05
CA ARG A 15 3.45 -15.42 -4.65
C ARG A 15 4.00 -14.29 -3.80
N VAL A 16 4.52 -13.26 -4.44
CA VAL A 16 5.06 -12.05 -3.81
C VAL A 16 4.36 -10.84 -4.41
N THR A 17 3.69 -10.07 -3.57
CA THR A 17 2.99 -8.83 -3.93
C THR A 17 3.54 -7.68 -3.11
N VAL A 18 3.85 -6.56 -3.75
CA VAL A 18 4.15 -5.30 -3.06
C VAL A 18 2.89 -4.44 -3.01
N ILE A 19 2.56 -3.92 -1.82
CA ILE A 19 1.44 -2.99 -1.61
C ILE A 19 2.04 -1.60 -1.35
N GLU A 20 1.65 -0.62 -2.17
CA GLU A 20 2.20 0.75 -2.15
C GLU A 20 1.06 1.76 -1.98
N PRO A 21 0.61 2.01 -0.74
CA PRO A 21 -0.41 3.01 -0.47
C PRO A 21 0.15 4.43 -0.55
N GLY A 22 -0.68 5.36 -1.03
CA GLY A 22 -0.55 6.80 -0.87
C GLY A 22 -0.97 7.23 0.53
N ALA A 23 -1.64 8.37 0.64
CA ALA A 23 -2.17 8.85 1.91
C ALA A 23 -3.32 7.96 2.39
N VAL A 24 -3.20 7.46 3.61
CA VAL A 24 -4.21 6.63 4.28
C VAL A 24 -4.46 7.18 5.67
N SER A 25 -5.72 7.40 6.00
CA SER A 25 -6.18 7.84 7.32
C SER A 25 -5.92 6.72 8.34
N THR A 26 -4.81 6.83 9.07
CA THR A 26 -4.36 5.85 10.07
C THR A 26 -3.59 6.55 11.19
N GLU A 27 -3.23 5.80 12.23
CA GLU A 27 -2.36 6.26 13.32
C GLU A 27 -0.87 6.32 12.93
N PHE A 28 -0.52 6.10 11.65
CA PHE A 28 0.87 6.04 11.19
C PHE A 28 1.70 7.27 11.57
N THR A 29 1.09 8.45 11.56
CA THR A 29 1.76 9.72 11.90
C THR A 29 1.82 10.00 13.41
N ALA A 30 1.14 9.22 14.25
CA ALA A 30 0.96 9.51 15.67
C ALA A 30 2.27 9.57 16.46
N ASN A 31 3.26 8.76 16.08
CA ASN A 31 4.57 8.68 16.73
C ASN A 31 5.66 9.46 15.98
N MET A 32 5.31 10.23 14.95
CA MET A 32 6.26 11.12 14.28
C MET A 32 6.60 12.29 15.19
N ARG A 33 7.78 12.89 14.98
CA ARG A 33 8.12 14.17 15.60
C ARG A 33 7.09 15.23 15.16
N ASP A 34 6.78 16.17 16.05
CA ASP A 34 5.74 17.17 15.81
C ASP A 34 5.97 18.01 14.55
N ASP A 35 7.23 18.38 14.26
CA ASP A 35 7.61 19.12 13.05
C ASP A 35 7.26 18.35 11.77
N VAL A 36 7.50 17.04 11.77
CA VAL A 36 7.22 16.15 10.65
C VAL A 36 5.72 15.89 10.53
N ARG A 37 5.03 15.63 11.64
CA ARG A 37 3.58 15.39 11.65
C ARG A 37 2.82 16.60 11.09
N LEU A 38 3.15 17.81 11.57
CA LEU A 38 2.55 19.05 11.07
C LEU A 38 2.81 19.27 9.57
N ALA A 39 4.02 18.98 9.09
CA ALA A 39 4.34 19.09 7.67
C ALA A 39 3.55 18.08 6.81
N VAL A 40 3.34 16.86 7.32
CA VAL A 40 2.50 15.84 6.66
C VAL A 40 1.04 16.29 6.64
N GLU A 41 0.48 16.72 7.78
CA GLU A 41 -0.89 17.23 7.89
C GLU A 41 -1.12 18.42 6.93
N GLN A 42 -0.20 19.38 6.88
CA GLN A 42 -0.27 20.51 5.95
C GLN A 42 -0.23 20.08 4.49
N ARG A 43 0.60 19.07 4.16
CA ARG A 43 0.70 18.53 2.80
C ARG A 43 -0.57 17.80 2.38
N LEU A 44 -1.18 17.05 3.29
CA LEU A 44 -2.42 16.33 3.05
C LEU A 44 -3.61 17.29 2.96
N GLY A 45 -3.60 18.38 3.73
CA GLY A 45 -4.63 19.41 3.68
C GLY A 45 -6.04 18.84 3.90
N GLU A 46 -6.98 19.27 3.07
CA GLU A 46 -8.38 18.78 3.07
C GLU A 46 -8.60 17.61 2.09
N MET A 47 -7.52 16.99 1.61
CA MET A 47 -7.60 15.86 0.70
C MET A 47 -8.35 14.70 1.34
N GLU A 48 -9.33 14.16 0.62
CA GLU A 48 -9.94 12.88 0.98
C GLU A 48 -8.88 11.79 0.86
N GLN A 49 -8.48 11.21 1.99
CA GLN A 49 -7.49 10.14 2.06
C GLN A 49 -8.15 8.78 1.82
N LEU A 50 -7.34 7.76 1.54
CA LEU A 50 -7.83 6.40 1.61
C LEU A 50 -8.13 6.02 3.07
N GLU A 51 -9.04 5.09 3.26
CA GLU A 51 -9.28 4.44 4.54
C GLU A 51 -8.50 3.13 4.63
N SER A 52 -8.29 2.63 5.85
CA SER A 52 -7.55 1.37 6.07
C SER A 52 -8.19 0.18 5.35
N GLU A 53 -9.52 0.23 5.22
CA GLU A 53 -10.38 -0.74 4.56
C GLU A 53 -10.13 -0.80 3.05
N ASP A 54 -9.75 0.31 2.42
CA ASP A 54 -9.42 0.35 0.99
C ASP A 54 -8.15 -0.48 0.72
N ILE A 55 -7.16 -0.36 1.61
CA ILE A 55 -5.92 -1.13 1.54
C ILE A 55 -6.19 -2.62 1.81
N ALA A 56 -7.03 -2.91 2.80
CA ALA A 56 -7.43 -4.28 3.13
C ALA A 56 -8.18 -4.95 1.97
N ALA A 57 -9.10 -4.23 1.31
CA ALA A 57 -9.83 -4.74 0.15
C ALA A 57 -8.89 -5.02 -1.04
N ALA A 58 -7.89 -4.17 -1.27
CA ALA A 58 -6.88 -4.38 -2.30
C ALA A 58 -5.99 -5.59 -2.01
N MET A 59 -5.58 -5.77 -0.75
CA MET A 59 -4.87 -6.97 -0.31
C MET A 59 -5.73 -8.22 -0.52
N LEU A 60 -7.02 -8.15 -0.20
CA LEU A 60 -7.95 -9.26 -0.37
C LEU A 60 -8.08 -9.64 -1.84
N ASP A 61 -8.20 -8.68 -2.76
CA ASP A 61 -8.22 -8.95 -4.20
C ASP A 61 -6.94 -9.67 -4.64
N ALA A 62 -5.77 -9.15 -4.26
CA ALA A 62 -4.48 -9.71 -4.64
C ALA A 62 -4.29 -11.16 -4.16
N VAL A 63 -4.68 -11.47 -2.93
CA VAL A 63 -4.55 -12.84 -2.38
C VAL A 63 -5.64 -13.79 -2.91
N SER A 64 -6.80 -13.27 -3.31
CA SER A 64 -7.90 -14.06 -3.86
C SER A 64 -7.70 -14.49 -5.32
N GLN A 65 -6.71 -13.93 -6.02
CA GLN A 65 -6.38 -14.34 -7.37
C GLN A 65 -6.02 -15.84 -7.45
N PRO A 66 -6.30 -16.52 -8.58
CA PRO A 66 -5.97 -17.93 -8.75
C PRO A 66 -4.48 -18.22 -8.49
N PRO A 67 -4.08 -19.45 -8.07
CA PRO A 67 -2.69 -19.76 -7.74
C PRO A 67 -1.66 -19.47 -8.85
N ARG A 68 -2.09 -19.46 -10.12
CA ARG A 68 -1.27 -19.13 -11.30
C ARG A 68 -1.02 -17.62 -11.51
N VAL A 69 -1.67 -16.76 -10.73
CA VAL A 69 -1.62 -15.30 -10.87
C VAL A 69 -0.88 -14.70 -9.68
N ASN A 70 0.22 -14.01 -9.97
CA ASN A 70 0.99 -13.21 -9.02
C ASN A 70 0.77 -11.73 -9.33
N VAL A 71 0.01 -11.02 -8.50
CA VAL A 71 -0.06 -9.55 -8.56
C VAL A 71 1.30 -9.01 -8.12
N ASN A 72 2.04 -8.35 -9.02
CA ASN A 72 3.43 -7.96 -8.71
C ASN A 72 3.49 -6.75 -7.77
N ILE A 73 2.82 -5.67 -8.17
CA ILE A 73 2.76 -4.40 -7.43
C ILE A 73 1.32 -3.91 -7.50
N LEU A 74 0.80 -3.47 -6.36
CA LEU A 74 -0.51 -2.84 -6.23
C LEU A 74 -0.31 -1.49 -5.55
N THR A 75 -0.44 -0.43 -6.34
CA THR A 75 -0.28 0.95 -5.89
C THR A 75 -1.64 1.62 -5.84
N LEU A 76 -1.98 2.23 -4.70
CA LEU A 76 -3.24 2.94 -4.52
C LEU A 76 -2.95 4.38 -4.10
N TYR A 77 -3.68 5.32 -4.68
CA TYR A 77 -3.65 6.71 -4.27
C TYR A 77 -5.08 7.18 -4.03
N PRO A 78 -5.30 8.09 -3.07
CA PRO A 78 -6.48 8.93 -3.12
C PRO A 78 -6.51 9.66 -4.46
N THR A 79 -7.67 9.75 -5.09
CA THR A 79 -7.82 10.33 -6.44
C THR A 79 -7.28 11.75 -6.56
N GLN A 80 -7.30 12.50 -5.45
CA GLN A 80 -6.82 13.88 -5.35
C GLN A 80 -5.30 13.98 -5.15
N GLN A 81 -4.62 12.87 -4.84
CA GLN A 81 -3.17 12.81 -4.67
C GLN A 81 -2.50 12.64 -6.04
N ALA A 82 -2.15 13.76 -6.66
CA ALA A 82 -1.40 13.84 -7.93
C ALA A 82 0.11 14.00 -7.73
#